data_AF-A0A560GKK3-F1
#
_entry.id   AF-A0A560GKK3-F1
#
_cell.length_a   1.000
_cell.length_b   1.000
_cell.length_c   1.000
_cell.angle_alpha   90.00
_cell.angle_beta   90.00
_cell.angle_gamma   90.00
#
_symmetry.space_group_name_H-M   'P 1'
#
loop_
_entity.id
_entity.type
_entity.pdbx_description
1 polymer ?
#
loop_
_entity_poly.entity_id
_entity_poly.type
_entity_poly.pdbx_seq_one_letter_code
_entity_poly.pdbx_strand_id
1 'polypeptide(L)'
;MTAVHEALPDIDTLLGDVSRYFETPHDLVVTDRLNRAEKILLLRHWEHDLQLLMVASEENMTTDLPPTTAHQLSEVKSALVALGDVSEPSGPAKVG
;
A
#
# COMPACT_ATOMS: atom_id res chain seq x y z
N MET A 1 -30.05 -1.09 -13.43
CA MET A 1 -29.62 -1.27 -12.02
C MET A 1 -28.88 -0.01 -11.62
N THR A 2 -29.34 0.59 -10.54
CA THR A 2 -29.06 1.95 -10.08
C THR A 2 -27.57 2.17 -9.86
N ALA A 3 -27.05 3.27 -10.41
CA ALA A 3 -25.79 3.86 -10.02
C ALA A 3 -25.83 4.12 -8.52
N VAL A 4 -25.23 3.23 -7.74
CA VAL A 4 -25.02 3.45 -6.32
C VAL A 4 -23.85 4.42 -6.20
N HIS A 5 -24.10 5.51 -5.48
CA HIS A 5 -23.16 6.58 -5.17
C HIS A 5 -21.71 6.11 -5.06
N GLU A 6 -20.84 6.83 -5.76
CA GLU A 6 -19.38 6.71 -5.79
C GLU A 6 -18.79 7.09 -4.40
N ALA A 7 -19.14 6.30 -3.39
CA ALA A 7 -18.56 6.29 -2.07
C ALA A 7 -17.61 5.09 -2.03
N LEU A 8 -16.37 5.33 -1.58
CA LEU A 8 -15.43 4.23 -1.36
C LEU A 8 -16.10 3.17 -0.48
N PRO A 9 -15.94 1.87 -0.81
CA PRO A 9 -16.49 0.81 0.01
C PRO A 9 -15.84 0.79 1.40
N ASP A 10 -16.46 0.08 2.35
CA ASP A 10 -15.94 -0.04 3.71
C ASP A 10 -14.49 -0.56 3.74
N ILE A 11 -13.75 -0.20 4.79
CA ILE A 11 -12.34 -0.62 4.99
C ILE A 11 -12.17 -2.13 4.83
N ASP A 12 -13.11 -2.93 5.31
CA ASP A 12 -13.04 -4.39 5.25
C ASP A 12 -13.08 -4.90 3.79
N THR A 13 -13.91 -4.27 2.95
CA THR A 13 -13.98 -4.56 1.52
C THR A 13 -12.74 -4.08 0.79
N LEU A 14 -12.24 -2.89 1.16
CA LEU A 14 -10.97 -2.39 0.63
C LEU A 14 -9.81 -3.30 1.02
N LEU A 15 -9.80 -3.87 2.23
CA LEU A 15 -8.74 -4.79 2.66
C LEU A 15 -8.67 -6.03 1.79
N GLY A 16 -9.81 -6.57 1.36
CA GLY A 16 -9.85 -7.79 0.55
C GLY A 16 -9.23 -7.61 -0.84
N ASP A 17 -9.34 -6.43 -1.44
CA ASP A 17 -8.96 -6.19 -2.84
C ASP A 17 -8.41 -4.75 -3.04
N VAL A 18 -7.55 -4.25 -2.15
CA VAL A 18 -7.11 -2.83 -2.17
C VAL A 18 -6.48 -2.42 -3.51
N SER A 19 -5.69 -3.31 -4.11
CA SER A 19 -5.04 -3.13 -5.41
C SER A 19 -6.01 -3.12 -6.60
N ARG A 20 -7.26 -3.55 -6.39
CA ARG A 20 -8.33 -3.47 -7.39
C ARG A 20 -9.06 -2.13 -7.38
N TYR A 21 -9.12 -1.49 -6.21
CA TYR A 21 -9.76 -0.20 -6.03
C TYR A 21 -8.80 0.96 -6.24
N PHE A 22 -7.51 0.75 -5.98
CA PHE A 22 -6.46 1.73 -6.16
C PHE A 22 -5.42 1.20 -7.13
N GLU A 23 -5.14 1.95 -8.20
CA GLU A 23 -4.07 1.58 -9.15
C GLU A 23 -2.68 1.81 -8.55
N THR A 24 -2.55 2.74 -7.61
CA THR A 24 -1.29 3.06 -6.96
C THR A 24 -1.48 3.32 -5.47
N PRO A 25 -0.49 2.99 -4.63
CA PRO A 25 -0.52 3.32 -3.21
C PRO A 25 -0.53 4.84 -2.96
N HIS A 26 -0.02 5.63 -3.91
CA HIS A 26 -0.11 7.08 -3.85
C HIS A 26 -1.57 7.57 -3.91
N ASP A 27 -2.41 6.96 -4.74
CA ASP A 27 -3.84 7.30 -4.85
C ASP A 27 -4.57 7.13 -3.50
N LEU A 28 -4.22 6.07 -2.77
CA LEU A 28 -4.71 5.80 -1.43
C LEU A 28 -4.26 6.85 -0.40
N VAL A 29 -3.04 7.38 -0.52
CA VAL A 29 -2.53 8.41 0.39
C VAL A 29 -3.22 9.75 0.16
N VAL A 30 -3.41 10.13 -1.12
CA VAL A 30 -4.02 11.41 -1.49
C VAL A 30 -5.54 11.42 -1.31
N THR A 31 -6.18 10.25 -1.17
CA THR A 31 -7.63 10.19 -0.95
C THR A 31 -8.00 10.84 0.39
N ASP A 32 -8.89 11.82 0.38
CA ASP A 32 -9.38 12.47 1.61
C ASP A 32 -10.50 11.65 2.28
N ARG A 33 -10.97 10.60 1.60
CA ARG A 33 -12.08 9.76 2.06
C ARG A 33 -11.69 8.74 3.13
N LEU A 34 -10.41 8.58 3.42
CA LEU A 34 -9.87 7.67 4.43
C LEU A 34 -9.17 8.46 5.54
N ASN A 35 -9.36 8.05 6.78
CA ASN A 35 -8.60 8.59 7.89
C ASN A 35 -7.18 8.03 7.89
N ARG A 36 -6.27 8.74 8.57
CA ARG A 36 -4.85 8.33 8.69
C ARG A 36 -4.68 6.88 9.13
N ALA A 37 -5.46 6.43 10.12
CA ALA A 37 -5.38 5.06 10.63
C ALA A 37 -5.80 4.03 9.58
N GLU A 38 -6.86 4.32 8.82
CA GLU A 38 -7.38 3.46 7.76
C GLU A 38 -6.40 3.37 6.60
N LYS A 39 -5.79 4.50 6.22
CA LYS A 39 -4.71 4.55 5.21
C LYS A 39 -3.54 3.67 5.60
N ILE A 40 -3.06 3.77 6.85
CA ILE A 40 -1.96 2.95 7.35
C ILE A 40 -2.32 1.47 7.31
N LEU A 41 -3.54 1.11 7.73
CA LEU A 41 -4.00 -0.27 7.77
C LEU A 41 -4.04 -0.88 6.37
N LEU A 42 -4.58 -0.15 5.39
CA LEU A 42 -4.61 -0.57 3.99
C LEU A 42 -3.21 -0.65 3.37
N LEU A 43 -2.35 0.34 3.61
CA LEU A 43 -0.97 0.35 3.11
C LEU A 43 -0.15 -0.82 3.67
N ARG A 44 -0.31 -1.17 4.96
CA ARG A 44 0.34 -2.34 5.56
C ARG A 44 -0.15 -3.65 4.94
N HIS A 45 -1.45 -3.76 4.69
CA HIS A 45 -2.01 -4.93 4.03
C HIS A 45 -1.44 -5.07 2.60
N TRP A 46 -1.39 -3.97 1.87
CA TRP A 46 -0.83 -3.94 0.52
C TRP A 46 0.67 -4.24 0.50
N GLU A 47 1.44 -3.73 1.46
CA GLU A 47 2.87 -4.08 1.62
C GLU A 47 3.05 -5.60 1.71
N HIS A 48 2.25 -6.25 2.55
CA HIS A 48 2.31 -7.69 2.76
C HIS A 48 1.94 -8.47 1.50
N ASP A 49 0.91 -8.04 0.77
CA ASP A 49 0.52 -8.65 -0.50
C ASP A 49 1.64 -8.54 -1.56
N LEU A 50 2.25 -7.36 -1.70
CA LEU A 50 3.38 -7.13 -2.60
C LEU A 50 4.61 -7.97 -2.22
N GLN A 51 4.88 -8.14 -0.93
CA GLN A 51 5.94 -9.02 -0.44
C GLN A 51 5.65 -10.48 -0.76
N LEU A 52 4.42 -10.94 -0.57
CA LEU A 52 4.00 -12.29 -0.96
C LEU A 52 4.14 -12.51 -2.46
N LEU A 53 3.78 -11.53 -3.29
CA LEU A 53 3.97 -11.59 -4.74
C LEU A 53 5.45 -11.66 -5.12
N MET A 54 6.32 -10.90 -4.44
CA MET A 54 7.76 -10.97 -4.64
C MET A 54 8.33 -12.32 -4.25
N VAL A 55 8.00 -12.84 -3.06
CA VAL A 55 8.46 -14.16 -2.59
C VAL A 55 7.95 -15.24 -3.54
N ALA A 56 6.66 -15.21 -3.91
CA ALA A 56 6.08 -16.15 -4.85
C ALA A 56 6.78 -16.11 -6.20
N SER A 57 7.26 -14.96 -6.66
CA SER A 57 8.02 -14.90 -7.91
C SER A 57 9.50 -15.28 -7.76
N GLU A 58 10.11 -15.03 -6.61
CA GLU A 58 11.50 -15.37 -6.32
C GLU A 58 11.68 -16.89 -6.18
N GLU A 59 10.72 -17.56 -5.51
CA GLU A 59 10.66 -19.02 -5.43
C GLU A 59 10.35 -19.66 -6.79
N ASN A 60 9.65 -18.93 -7.65
CA ASN A 60 9.21 -19.42 -8.96
C ASN A 60 10.16 -19.01 -10.08
N MET A 61 11.47 -18.88 -9.84
CA MET A 61 12.59 -18.76 -10.82
C MET A 61 12.29 -18.11 -12.18
N THR A 62 11.41 -17.10 -12.23
CA THR A 62 10.93 -16.52 -13.47
C THR A 62 10.98 -15.02 -13.27
N THR A 63 11.86 -14.40 -14.04
CA THR A 63 12.16 -12.96 -14.09
C THR A 63 10.97 -12.10 -14.57
N ASP A 64 9.73 -12.51 -14.32
CA ASP A 64 8.51 -11.89 -14.84
C ASP A 64 7.71 -11.19 -13.73
N LEU A 65 8.39 -10.76 -12.65
CA LEU A 65 7.80 -9.70 -11.83
C LEU A 65 7.68 -8.46 -12.69
N PRO A 66 6.47 -7.89 -12.83
CA PRO A 66 6.36 -6.60 -13.47
C PRO A 66 7.20 -5.61 -12.64
N PRO A 67 8.04 -4.77 -13.28
CA PRO A 67 8.94 -3.84 -12.58
C PRO A 67 8.19 -2.87 -11.66
N THR A 68 6.87 -2.79 -11.83
CA THR A 68 5.95 -2.00 -11.02
C THR A 68 5.75 -2.55 -9.61
N THR A 69 5.92 -3.84 -9.32
CA THR A 69 5.71 -4.39 -7.97
C THR A 69 6.74 -3.87 -6.97
N ALA A 70 8.03 -3.87 -7.36
CA ALA A 70 9.09 -3.32 -6.54
C ALA A 70 8.98 -1.81 -6.35
N HIS A 71 8.58 -1.10 -7.40
CA HIS A 71 8.34 0.33 -7.31
C HIS A 71 7.17 0.65 -6.37
N GLN A 72 6.04 -0.06 -6.50
CA GLN A 72 4.88 0.09 -5.62
C GLN A 72 5.23 -0.22 -4.15
N LEU A 73 6.02 -1.26 -3.88
CA LEU A 73 6.43 -1.59 -2.52
C LEU A 73 7.25 -0.43 -1.90
N SER A 74 8.17 0.15 -2.67
CA SER A 74 8.91 1.34 -2.22
C SER A 74 7.98 2.54 -1.96
N GLU A 75 6.98 2.76 -2.82
CA GLU A 75 6.01 3.84 -2.64
C GLU A 75 5.15 3.63 -1.39
N VAL A 76 4.64 2.41 -1.15
CA VAL A 76 3.89 2.04 0.06
C VAL A 76 4.71 2.33 1.32
N LYS A 77 5.97 1.91 1.35
CA LYS A 77 6.85 2.13 2.50
C LYS A 77 7.12 3.61 2.73
N SER A 78 7.36 4.37 1.65
CA SER A 78 7.53 5.82 1.73
C SER A 78 6.27 6.52 2.27
N ALA A 79 5.10 6.08 1.81
CA ALA A 79 3.81 6.56 2.27
C ALA A 79 3.55 6.25 3.75
N LEU A 80 3.84 5.04 4.21
CA LEU A 80 3.73 4.64 5.62
C LEU A 80 4.62 5.52 6.51
N VAL A 81 5.87 5.75 6.11
CA VAL A 81 6.81 6.65 6.81
C VAL A 81 6.26 8.08 6.84
N ALA A 82 5.77 8.61 5.72
CA ALA A 82 5.19 9.95 5.64
C ALA A 82 3.92 10.10 6.49
N LEU A 83 3.10 9.05 6.56
CA LEU A 83 1.94 8.98 7.44
C LEU A 83 2.34 8.73 8.90
N GLY A 84 3.62 8.64 9.23
CA GLY A 84 4.11 8.44 10.59
C GLY A 84 3.73 7.08 11.18
N ASP A 85 3.54 6.06 10.34
CA ASP A 85 3.68 4.66 10.73
C ASP A 85 5.18 4.41 10.97
N VAL A 86 5.66 4.97 12.08
CA VAL A 86 7.04 4.84 12.52
C VAL A 86 7.14 3.50 13.21
N SER A 87 7.20 2.40 12.46
CA SER A 87 8.03 1.28 12.88
C SER A 87 9.47 1.82 12.86
N GLU A 88 9.91 2.38 13.98
CA GLU A 88 11.18 3.08 14.20
C GLU A 88 12.26 2.83 13.14
N PRO A 89 12.63 3.84 12.30
CA PRO A 89 14.02 3.95 11.93
C PRO A 89 14.73 4.43 13.19
N SER A 90 15.15 3.50 14.05
CA SER A 90 16.17 3.76 15.05
C SER A 90 17.47 4.02 14.28
N GLY A 91 17.59 5.23 13.74
CA GLY A 91 18.74 5.78 13.08
C GLY A 91 18.83 7.23 13.58
N PRO A 92 19.84 7.58 14.38
CA PRO A 92 19.84 8.85 15.09
C PRO A 92 19.90 9.97 14.06
N ALA A 93 19.02 10.96 14.24
CA ALA A 93 19.15 12.26 13.62
C ALA A 93 20.56 12.80 13.92
N LYS A 94 21.46 12.75 12.93
CA LYS A 94 22.60 13.65 12.91
C LYS A 94 22.25 14.81 11.99
N VAL A 95 21.71 15.85 12.64
CA VAL A 95 21.80 17.23 12.18
C VAL A 95 23.25 17.52 11.79
N GLY A 96 23.43 18.02 10.57
CA GLY A 96 24.66 18.63 10.07
C GLY A 96 24.37 20.04 9.61
#